data_AF-A0A832WJ04-F1
#
_entry.id   AF-A0A832WJ04-F1
#
_cell.length_a   1.000
_cell.length_b   1.000
_cell.length_c   1.000
_cell.angle_alpha   90.00
_cell.angle_beta   90.00
_cell.angle_gamma   90.00
#
_symmetry.space_group_name_H-M   'P 1'
#
loop_
_entity.id
_entity.type
_entity.pdbx_description
1 polymer ?
#
loop_
_entity_poly.entity_id
_entity_poly.type
_entity_poly.pdbx_seq_one_letter_code
_entity_poly.pdbx_strand_id
1 'polypeptide(L)'
;MLLHIGLDDTDSPNGMCTTYLGALLYRELSRFGEPVDLPKLIRLNPNIPYKTRGNGAVSLTFDILEDYLNEAKELVVKTVKKLAEVEHENTNPGIAFLEGEVPEILRRFAIKALREHVTIDEAEKIAKKAGAEIVKLKLGRGIIGALASIGYPLNNYTYELLAYRKLENREKVRRVDRDSVFEMDRKFYPFTYDNVDPFKKTILITPHGKDPVLVGIRGIDKGKVLLAYENVIINENVEMIQLFKTNQSTDDHLVWKKIGDIKLYDNVIVKGKVASKYWERGRHVFFEIEDETGKIRVAAFEPTKKFRNYVRKLLPGDEVIVAGGVKEHEGVLTINLEKFYPIKLVPKVEYRKPKCPKCGGTMKSKGDYLKCKRCGYKMPKVLIPVKLPRDLERKIYEVPPDARKHLSRPLVLPKSEDKFIGPL
;
A
#
# COMPACT_ATOMS: atom_id res chain seq x y z
N MET A 1 -16.50 -24.82 -19.99
CA MET A 1 -17.06 -24.44 -18.67
C MET A 1 -16.14 -23.42 -18.02
N LEU A 2 -16.69 -22.30 -17.54
CA LEU A 2 -15.92 -21.28 -16.86
C LEU A 2 -15.49 -21.77 -15.47
N LEU A 3 -14.18 -21.83 -15.22
CA LEU A 3 -13.58 -22.20 -13.94
C LEU A 3 -12.70 -21.07 -13.41
N HIS A 4 -13.01 -20.58 -12.22
CA HIS A 4 -12.18 -19.68 -11.45
C HIS A 4 -11.38 -20.44 -10.40
N ILE A 5 -10.09 -20.13 -10.29
CA ILE A 5 -9.16 -20.81 -9.39
C ILE A 5 -8.46 -19.74 -8.55
N GLY A 6 -8.62 -19.78 -7.23
CA GLY A 6 -8.00 -18.86 -6.28
C GLY A 6 -6.93 -19.56 -5.45
N LEU A 7 -5.82 -18.87 -5.19
CA LEU A 7 -4.65 -19.38 -4.46
C LEU A 7 -4.13 -18.31 -3.50
N ASP A 8 -3.84 -18.69 -2.26
CA ASP A 8 -3.19 -17.80 -1.29
C ASP A 8 -2.43 -18.59 -0.20
N ASP A 9 -1.56 -17.87 0.52
CA ASP A 9 -0.80 -18.34 1.69
C ASP A 9 0.06 -19.59 1.41
N THR A 10 0.62 -19.64 0.20
CA THR A 10 1.47 -20.75 -0.29
C THR A 10 2.96 -20.50 -0.08
N ASP A 11 3.33 -19.27 0.29
CA ASP A 11 4.71 -18.82 0.46
C ASP A 11 5.17 -18.78 1.92
N SER A 12 6.47 -18.67 2.12
CA SER A 12 7.08 -18.50 3.44
C SER A 12 8.25 -17.52 3.37
N PRO A 13 8.74 -17.00 4.51
CA PRO A 13 10.00 -16.24 4.54
C PRO A 13 11.22 -17.02 3.99
N ASN A 14 11.12 -18.36 3.95
CA ASN A 14 12.20 -19.25 3.52
C ASN A 14 12.21 -19.54 2.02
N GLY A 15 11.16 -19.16 1.28
CA GLY A 15 11.07 -19.37 -0.15
C GLY A 15 9.64 -19.50 -0.66
N MET A 16 9.54 -19.73 -1.98
CA MET A 16 8.30 -19.75 -2.76
C MET A 16 7.55 -18.42 -2.79
N CYS A 17 6.56 -18.35 -3.68
CA CYS A 17 5.68 -17.19 -3.82
C CYS A 17 4.35 -17.66 -4.43
N THR A 18 3.22 -17.15 -3.94
CA THR A 18 1.90 -17.42 -4.53
C THR A 18 1.82 -17.04 -6.00
N THR A 19 2.53 -15.99 -6.41
CA THR A 19 2.60 -15.55 -7.82
C THR A 19 3.38 -16.52 -8.71
N TYR A 20 4.45 -17.14 -8.19
CA TYR A 20 5.21 -18.18 -8.91
C TYR A 20 4.32 -19.40 -9.19
N LEU A 21 3.57 -19.86 -8.19
CA LEU A 21 2.61 -20.96 -8.37
C LEU A 21 1.49 -20.59 -9.33
N GLY A 22 0.95 -19.38 -9.22
CA GLY A 22 -0.05 -18.87 -10.15
C GLY A 22 0.45 -18.83 -11.59
N ALA A 23 1.69 -18.37 -11.81
CA ALA A 23 2.32 -18.33 -13.14
C ALA A 23 2.57 -19.74 -13.70
N LEU A 24 3.05 -20.67 -12.88
CA LEU A 24 3.22 -22.06 -13.29
C LEU A 24 1.89 -22.70 -13.70
N LEU A 25 0.88 -22.58 -12.83
CA LEU A 25 -0.46 -23.15 -13.08
C LEU A 25 -1.15 -22.51 -14.29
N TYR A 26 -1.00 -21.21 -14.50
CA TYR A 26 -1.52 -20.54 -15.69
C TYR A 26 -0.99 -21.18 -16.99
N ARG A 27 0.27 -21.63 -17.00
CA ARG A 27 0.87 -22.31 -18.14
C ARG A 27 0.43 -23.77 -18.25
N GLU A 28 0.38 -24.50 -17.15
CA GLU A 28 0.02 -25.92 -17.16
C GLU A 28 -1.47 -26.14 -17.48
N LEU A 29 -2.35 -25.28 -16.96
CA LEU A 29 -3.80 -25.35 -17.19
C LEU A 29 -4.20 -25.05 -18.64
N SER A 30 -3.34 -24.37 -19.40
CA SER A 30 -3.56 -24.11 -20.83
C SER A 30 -3.65 -25.39 -21.68
N ARG A 31 -3.35 -26.57 -21.11
CA ARG A 31 -3.53 -27.88 -21.75
C ARG A 31 -4.97 -28.41 -21.66
N PHE A 32 -5.78 -27.88 -20.74
CA PHE A 32 -7.14 -28.32 -20.46
C PHE A 32 -8.21 -27.33 -20.94
N GLY A 33 -7.79 -26.14 -21.35
CA GLY A 33 -8.68 -25.08 -21.80
C GLY A 33 -7.95 -23.77 -22.04
N GLU A 34 -8.70 -22.75 -22.42
CA GLU A 34 -8.15 -21.43 -22.76
C GLU A 34 -8.25 -20.46 -21.58
N PRO A 35 -7.21 -19.65 -21.32
CA PRO A 35 -7.30 -18.61 -20.31
C PRO A 35 -8.23 -17.48 -20.78
N VAL A 36 -9.19 -17.09 -19.94
CA VAL A 36 -10.17 -16.03 -20.27
C VAL A 36 -9.54 -14.64 -20.22
N ASP A 37 -8.55 -14.44 -19.35
CA ASP A 37 -7.82 -13.19 -19.20
C ASP A 37 -6.42 -13.46 -18.62
N LEU A 38 -5.61 -12.42 -18.43
CA LEU A 38 -4.40 -12.48 -17.62
C LEU A 38 -4.73 -12.92 -16.18
N PRO A 39 -3.79 -13.61 -15.51
CA PRO A 39 -3.96 -13.93 -14.10
C PRO A 39 -4.05 -12.65 -13.26
N LYS A 40 -4.82 -12.70 -12.19
CA LYS A 40 -5.05 -11.57 -11.29
C LYS A 40 -4.18 -11.70 -10.06
N LEU A 41 -3.46 -10.65 -9.70
CA LEU A 41 -2.75 -10.51 -8.42
C LEU A 41 -3.50 -9.52 -7.54
N ILE A 42 -4.22 -10.03 -6.54
CA ILE A 42 -5.10 -9.24 -5.68
C ILE A 42 -4.45 -9.07 -4.31
N ARG A 43 -4.07 -7.84 -3.99
CA ARG A 43 -3.62 -7.43 -2.66
C ARG A 43 -4.83 -7.25 -1.75
N LEU A 44 -4.79 -7.86 -0.57
CA LEU A 44 -5.82 -7.77 0.47
C LEU A 44 -5.45 -6.72 1.52
N ASN A 45 -6.17 -6.67 2.64
CA ASN A 45 -5.96 -5.67 3.68
C ASN A 45 -4.49 -5.64 4.18
N PRO A 46 -3.74 -4.55 3.98
CA PRO A 46 -2.32 -4.49 4.32
C PRO A 46 -2.06 -4.42 5.83
N ASN A 47 -3.08 -4.28 6.68
CA ASN A 47 -2.90 -4.12 8.12
C ASN A 47 -2.94 -5.42 8.91
N ILE A 48 -3.41 -6.53 8.30
CA ILE A 48 -3.51 -7.83 8.95
C ILE A 48 -2.12 -8.31 9.41
N PRO A 49 -1.97 -8.79 10.66
CA PRO A 49 -0.68 -9.25 11.19
C PRO A 49 -0.32 -10.65 10.64
N TYR A 50 -1.33 -11.48 10.45
CA TYR A 50 -1.25 -12.85 9.94
C TYR A 50 -1.22 -12.86 8.41
N LYS A 51 -0.16 -12.29 7.82
CA LYS A 51 0.02 -12.19 6.36
C LYS A 51 1.41 -12.63 5.94
N THR A 52 1.51 -13.14 4.73
CA THR A 52 2.80 -13.23 4.04
C THR A 52 3.19 -11.87 3.44
N ARG A 53 4.31 -11.81 2.72
CA ARG A 53 4.86 -10.53 2.26
C ARG A 53 3.90 -9.84 1.30
N GLY A 54 3.35 -8.72 1.74
CA GLY A 54 2.44 -7.89 0.94
C GLY A 54 1.01 -8.41 0.81
N ASN A 55 0.60 -9.47 1.54
CA ASN A 55 -0.79 -9.97 1.62
C ASN A 55 -1.50 -10.10 0.26
N GLY A 56 -0.91 -10.86 -0.67
CA GLY A 56 -1.39 -10.96 -2.05
C GLY A 56 -1.82 -12.38 -2.41
N ALA A 57 -3.05 -12.51 -2.91
CA ALA A 57 -3.61 -13.74 -3.45
C ALA A 57 -3.67 -13.70 -4.99
N VAL A 58 -3.70 -14.87 -5.63
CA VAL A 58 -3.77 -14.99 -7.08
C VAL A 58 -5.06 -15.67 -7.49
N SER A 59 -5.71 -15.16 -8.53
CA SER A 59 -6.78 -15.90 -9.21
C SER A 59 -6.52 -16.07 -10.71
N LEU A 60 -6.92 -17.23 -11.21
CA LEU A 60 -6.87 -17.64 -12.60
C LEU A 60 -8.31 -17.87 -13.08
N THR A 61 -8.57 -17.69 -14.37
CA THR A 61 -9.88 -17.97 -14.96
C THR A 61 -9.69 -18.60 -16.32
N PHE A 62 -10.29 -19.77 -16.51
CA PHE A 62 -10.17 -20.58 -17.72
C PHE A 62 -11.54 -21.02 -18.20
N ASP A 63 -11.70 -21.12 -19.52
CA ASP A 63 -12.77 -21.92 -20.12
C ASP A 63 -12.23 -23.34 -20.32
N ILE A 64 -12.56 -24.22 -19.39
CA ILE A 64 -12.09 -25.61 -19.34
C ILE A 64 -13.09 -26.52 -20.05
N LEU A 65 -12.59 -27.44 -20.86
CA LEU A 65 -13.40 -28.50 -21.44
C LEU A 65 -13.98 -29.38 -20.33
N GLU A 66 -15.28 -29.68 -20.37
CA GLU A 66 -16.01 -30.34 -19.28
C GLU A 66 -15.36 -31.66 -18.83
N ASP A 67 -14.94 -32.49 -19.78
CA ASP A 67 -14.25 -33.76 -19.53
C ASP A 67 -12.95 -33.61 -18.73
N TYR A 68 -12.30 -32.45 -18.82
CA TYR A 68 -11.01 -32.15 -18.19
C TYR A 68 -11.15 -31.38 -16.86
N LEU A 69 -12.36 -31.07 -16.41
CA LEU A 69 -12.60 -30.23 -15.23
C LEU A 69 -11.97 -30.82 -13.96
N ASN A 70 -12.19 -32.11 -13.70
CA ASN A 70 -11.65 -32.78 -12.52
C ASN A 70 -10.13 -32.90 -12.59
N GLU A 71 -9.58 -33.22 -13.75
CA GLU A 71 -8.14 -33.34 -13.98
C GLU A 71 -7.42 -32.00 -13.78
N ALA A 72 -8.05 -30.89 -14.21
CA ALA A 72 -7.55 -29.54 -13.96
C ALA A 72 -7.54 -29.20 -12.46
N LYS A 73 -8.60 -29.51 -11.71
CA LYS A 73 -8.65 -29.32 -10.24
C LYS A 73 -7.60 -30.17 -9.54
N GLU A 74 -7.46 -31.44 -9.92
CA GLU A 74 -6.45 -32.35 -9.36
C GLU A 74 -5.02 -31.87 -9.61
N LEU A 75 -4.72 -31.39 -10.82
CA LEU A 75 -3.43 -30.78 -11.14
C LEU A 75 -3.12 -29.63 -10.18
N VAL A 76 -4.07 -28.70 -9.99
CA VAL A 76 -3.89 -27.55 -9.09
C VAL A 76 -3.58 -28.01 -7.67
N VAL A 77 -4.40 -28.92 -7.13
CA VAL A 77 -4.20 -29.44 -5.77
C VAL A 77 -2.85 -30.14 -5.64
N LYS A 78 -2.46 -30.96 -6.61
CA LYS A 78 -1.17 -31.68 -6.62
C LYS A 78 0.02 -30.73 -6.70
N THR A 79 -0.03 -29.74 -7.58
CA THR A 79 1.03 -28.74 -7.75
C THR A 79 1.19 -27.90 -6.49
N VAL A 80 0.09 -27.45 -5.88
CA VAL A 80 0.14 -26.70 -4.61
C VAL A 80 0.69 -27.57 -3.48
N LYS A 81 0.23 -28.81 -3.31
CA LYS A 81 0.77 -29.72 -2.28
C LYS A 81 2.27 -29.99 -2.46
N LYS A 82 2.73 -30.09 -3.70
CA LYS A 82 4.14 -30.37 -4.02
C LYS A 82 5.06 -29.17 -3.75
N LEU A 83 4.60 -27.96 -4.02
CA LEU A 83 5.45 -26.78 -4.08
C LEU A 83 5.19 -25.77 -2.97
N ALA A 84 4.05 -25.81 -2.28
CA ALA A 84 3.83 -24.93 -1.13
C ALA A 84 4.80 -25.30 0.01
N GLU A 85 5.30 -24.28 0.71
CA GLU A 85 6.22 -24.45 1.84
C GLU A 85 5.46 -24.86 3.12
N VAL A 86 4.74 -25.99 3.03
CA VAL A 86 3.88 -26.53 4.10
C VAL A 86 4.64 -26.98 5.34
N GLU A 87 5.97 -26.97 5.36
CA GLU A 87 6.72 -27.22 6.60
C GLU A 87 6.75 -25.98 7.50
N HIS A 88 6.56 -24.78 6.96
CA HIS A 88 6.59 -23.55 7.73
C HIS A 88 5.27 -23.34 8.51
N GLU A 89 5.34 -23.08 9.82
CA GLU A 89 4.18 -22.98 10.72
C GLU A 89 3.14 -21.94 10.27
N ASN A 90 3.60 -20.80 9.75
CA ASN A 90 2.73 -19.69 9.35
C ASN A 90 2.21 -19.77 7.92
N THR A 91 2.52 -20.84 7.18
CA THR A 91 2.08 -21.06 5.80
C THR A 91 0.89 -22.01 5.83
N ASN A 92 -0.31 -21.50 5.56
CA ASN A 92 -1.57 -22.24 5.62
C ASN A 92 -2.33 -22.15 4.29
N PRO A 93 -1.85 -22.84 3.24
CA PRO A 93 -2.34 -22.67 1.89
C PRO A 93 -3.84 -22.89 1.76
N GLY A 94 -4.48 -22.07 0.95
CA GLY A 94 -5.87 -22.25 0.56
C GLY A 94 -6.04 -22.21 -0.95
N ILE A 95 -6.89 -23.10 -1.44
CA ILE A 95 -7.32 -23.16 -2.83
C ILE A 95 -8.84 -23.00 -2.83
N ALA A 96 -9.36 -22.23 -3.79
CA ALA A 96 -10.79 -22.13 -4.04
C ALA A 96 -11.05 -22.39 -5.53
N PHE A 97 -12.08 -23.16 -5.83
CA PHE A 97 -12.62 -23.36 -7.17
C PHE A 97 -14.04 -22.83 -7.21
N LEU A 98 -14.38 -22.09 -8.27
CA LEU A 98 -15.74 -21.64 -8.53
C LEU A 98 -16.05 -21.85 -10.00
N GLU A 99 -17.15 -22.55 -10.27
CA GLU A 99 -17.65 -22.80 -11.62
C GLU A 99 -18.74 -21.79 -11.98
N GLY A 100 -18.77 -21.36 -13.24
CA GLY A 100 -19.75 -20.40 -13.74
C GLY A 100 -19.46 -18.97 -13.30
N GLU A 101 -20.51 -18.14 -13.18
CA GLU A 101 -20.35 -16.72 -12.88
C GLU A 101 -19.99 -16.44 -11.42
N VAL A 102 -19.19 -15.39 -11.18
CA VAL A 102 -18.82 -14.94 -9.83
C VAL A 102 -20.03 -14.28 -9.12
N PRO A 103 -20.59 -14.90 -8.06
CA PRO A 103 -21.79 -14.40 -7.41
C PRO A 103 -21.50 -13.15 -6.57
N GLU A 104 -22.50 -12.28 -6.45
CA GLU A 104 -22.40 -10.99 -5.73
C GLU A 104 -21.97 -11.15 -4.26
N ILE A 105 -22.35 -12.26 -3.61
CA ILE A 105 -21.92 -12.54 -2.23
C ILE A 105 -20.40 -12.68 -2.11
N LEU A 106 -19.74 -13.27 -3.12
CA LEU A 106 -18.29 -13.43 -3.15
C LEU A 106 -17.59 -12.11 -3.48
N ARG A 107 -18.21 -11.26 -4.32
CA ARG A 107 -17.74 -9.89 -4.60
C ARG A 107 -17.74 -9.03 -3.33
N ARG A 108 -18.82 -9.06 -2.57
CA ARG A 108 -18.91 -8.35 -1.27
C ARG A 108 -17.88 -8.85 -0.27
N PHE A 109 -17.67 -10.17 -0.21
CA PHE A 109 -16.63 -10.76 0.63
C PHE A 109 -15.23 -10.28 0.25
N ALA A 110 -14.91 -10.23 -1.05
CA ALA A 110 -13.61 -9.72 -1.52
C ALA A 110 -13.37 -8.26 -1.12
N ILE A 111 -14.38 -7.39 -1.25
CA ILE A 111 -14.30 -5.99 -0.81
C ILE A 111 -14.13 -5.89 0.71
N LYS A 112 -14.83 -6.73 1.49
CA LYS A 112 -14.66 -6.80 2.95
C LYS A 112 -13.23 -7.23 3.31
N ALA A 113 -12.71 -8.29 2.70
CA ALA A 113 -11.35 -8.80 2.95
C ALA A 113 -10.23 -7.81 2.57
N LEU A 114 -10.49 -6.89 1.63
CA LEU A 114 -9.57 -5.80 1.29
C LEU A 114 -9.55 -4.69 2.36
N ARG A 115 -10.69 -4.40 3.00
CA ARG A 115 -10.89 -3.19 3.81
C ARG A 115 -10.90 -3.44 5.31
N GLU A 116 -11.28 -4.66 5.72
CA GLU A 116 -11.54 -5.06 7.11
C GLU A 116 -10.85 -6.40 7.42
N HIS A 117 -10.93 -6.84 8.67
CA HIS A 117 -10.51 -8.18 9.08
C HIS A 117 -11.64 -9.19 8.86
N VAL A 118 -11.32 -10.37 8.35
CA VAL A 118 -12.25 -11.48 8.10
C VAL A 118 -11.70 -12.77 8.69
N THR A 119 -12.59 -13.65 9.13
CA THR A 119 -12.22 -14.92 9.77
C THR A 119 -12.33 -16.11 8.82
N ILE A 120 -11.72 -17.24 9.18
CA ILE A 120 -11.80 -18.50 8.43
C ILE A 120 -13.24 -19.00 8.39
N ASP A 121 -13.95 -18.99 9.52
CA ASP A 121 -15.37 -19.40 9.60
C ASP A 121 -16.28 -18.57 8.69
N GLU A 122 -16.02 -17.26 8.58
CA GLU A 122 -16.74 -16.40 7.63
C GLU A 122 -16.46 -16.85 6.18
N ALA A 123 -15.20 -17.12 5.84
CA ALA A 123 -14.80 -17.57 4.51
C ALA A 123 -15.45 -18.91 4.13
N GLU A 124 -15.51 -19.88 5.04
CA GLU A 124 -16.17 -21.17 4.81
C GLU A 124 -17.68 -21.02 4.57
N LYS A 125 -18.35 -20.19 5.38
CA LYS A 125 -19.78 -19.90 5.20
C LYS A 125 -20.04 -19.24 3.86
N ILE A 126 -19.17 -18.32 3.42
CA ILE A 126 -19.29 -17.65 2.13
C ILE A 126 -19.03 -18.63 0.98
N ALA A 127 -18.02 -19.49 1.06
CA ALA A 127 -17.74 -20.51 0.06
C ALA A 127 -18.97 -21.40 -0.19
N LYS A 128 -19.57 -21.94 0.88
CA LYS A 128 -20.78 -22.76 0.79
C LYS A 128 -21.95 -22.03 0.12
N LYS A 129 -22.18 -20.76 0.49
CA LYS A 129 -23.26 -19.94 -0.10
C LYS A 129 -23.00 -19.56 -1.55
N ALA A 130 -21.73 -19.40 -1.93
CA ALA A 130 -21.32 -19.06 -3.28
C ALA A 130 -21.25 -20.28 -4.22
N GLY A 131 -21.35 -21.50 -3.70
CA GLY A 131 -21.10 -22.72 -4.46
C GLY A 131 -19.62 -22.94 -4.80
N ALA A 132 -18.70 -22.33 -4.02
CA ALA A 132 -17.27 -22.50 -4.22
C ALA A 132 -16.76 -23.73 -3.46
N GLU A 133 -15.99 -24.57 -4.14
CA GLU A 133 -15.23 -25.66 -3.54
C GLU A 133 -13.93 -25.10 -2.94
N ILE A 134 -13.59 -25.52 -1.72
CA ILE A 134 -12.38 -25.07 -1.03
C ILE A 134 -11.50 -26.25 -0.62
N VAL A 135 -10.20 -26.11 -0.81
CA VAL A 135 -9.19 -27.06 -0.33
C VAL A 135 -8.31 -26.33 0.68
N LYS A 136 -8.31 -26.84 1.92
CA LYS A 136 -7.50 -26.31 3.03
C LYS A 136 -6.29 -27.19 3.25
N LEU A 137 -5.10 -26.59 3.26
CA LEU A 137 -3.90 -27.23 3.81
C LEU A 137 -3.62 -26.61 5.19
N LYS A 138 -3.36 -27.45 6.19
CA LYS A 138 -3.26 -27.06 7.61
C LYS A 138 -4.52 -26.32 8.11
N LEU A 139 -4.36 -25.15 8.73
CA LEU A 139 -5.47 -24.32 9.22
C LEU A 139 -6.29 -23.72 8.07
N GLY A 140 -5.76 -23.71 6.84
CA GLY A 140 -6.48 -23.24 5.66
C GLY A 140 -6.77 -21.75 5.64
N ARG A 141 -5.97 -20.91 6.30
CA ARG A 141 -6.16 -19.44 6.32
C ARG A 141 -6.20 -18.85 4.91
N GLY A 142 -5.42 -19.40 3.98
CA GLY A 142 -5.37 -18.96 2.59
C GLY A 142 -6.71 -19.04 1.84
N ILE A 143 -7.74 -19.74 2.35
CA ILE A 143 -9.05 -19.72 1.68
C ILE A 143 -9.66 -18.32 1.64
N ILE A 144 -9.31 -17.46 2.61
CA ILE A 144 -9.74 -16.06 2.64
C ILE A 144 -9.28 -15.35 1.37
N GLY A 145 -7.98 -15.40 1.08
CA GLY A 145 -7.44 -14.75 -0.11
C GLY A 145 -7.78 -15.45 -1.40
N ALA A 146 -7.85 -16.78 -1.41
CA ALA A 146 -8.30 -17.54 -2.57
C ALA A 146 -9.72 -17.12 -3.00
N LEU A 147 -10.67 -17.07 -2.07
CA LEU A 147 -12.04 -16.61 -2.32
C LEU A 147 -12.08 -15.12 -2.68
N ALA A 148 -11.34 -14.28 -1.95
CA ALA A 148 -11.32 -12.84 -2.22
C ALA A 148 -10.72 -12.51 -3.59
N SER A 149 -9.70 -13.23 -4.04
CA SER A 149 -9.08 -13.03 -5.36
C SER A 149 -10.00 -13.43 -6.51
N ILE A 150 -10.84 -14.46 -6.34
CA ILE A 150 -11.91 -14.80 -7.30
C ILE A 150 -12.98 -13.70 -7.31
N GLY A 151 -13.43 -13.29 -6.12
CA GLY A 151 -14.52 -12.33 -5.95
C GLY A 151 -14.20 -10.90 -6.37
N TYR A 152 -12.93 -10.49 -6.40
CA TYR A 152 -12.56 -9.09 -6.57
C TYR A 152 -12.99 -8.51 -7.94
N PRO A 153 -13.89 -7.51 -7.98
CA PRO A 153 -14.29 -6.87 -9.22
C PRO A 153 -13.18 -5.89 -9.64
N LEU A 154 -12.25 -6.40 -10.45
CA LEU A 154 -11.05 -5.70 -10.91
C LEU A 154 -11.37 -4.64 -11.97
N ASN A 155 -12.24 -3.68 -11.63
CA ASN A 155 -12.75 -2.63 -12.50
C ASN A 155 -11.71 -1.54 -12.77
N ASN A 156 -10.92 -1.20 -11.74
CA ASN A 156 -9.74 -0.35 -11.84
C ASN A 156 -8.52 -1.22 -11.51
N TYR A 157 -7.53 -1.18 -12.39
CA TYR A 157 -6.37 -2.05 -12.25
C TYR A 157 -5.12 -1.42 -12.85
N THR A 158 -4.00 -1.96 -12.42
CA THR A 158 -2.70 -1.75 -13.02
C THR A 158 -2.15 -3.10 -13.44
N TYR A 159 -0.99 -3.10 -14.10
CA TYR A 159 -0.27 -4.29 -14.48
C TYR A 159 0.98 -4.44 -13.61
N GLU A 160 1.35 -5.67 -13.31
CA GLU A 160 2.67 -5.99 -12.77
C GLU A 160 3.25 -7.17 -13.55
N LEU A 161 4.40 -6.96 -14.19
CA LEU A 161 5.17 -8.02 -14.81
C LEU A 161 6.15 -8.55 -13.78
N LEU A 162 6.06 -9.84 -13.49
CA LEU A 162 6.98 -10.56 -12.63
C LEU A 162 7.85 -11.48 -13.48
N ALA A 163 9.17 -11.27 -13.42
CA ALA A 163 10.16 -12.19 -13.92
C ALA A 163 10.66 -13.03 -12.75
N TYR A 164 10.75 -14.35 -12.93
CA TYR A 164 11.17 -15.28 -11.89
C TYR A 164 12.51 -15.90 -12.25
N ARG A 165 13.31 -16.14 -11.21
CA ARG A 165 14.58 -16.87 -11.33
C ARG A 165 14.37 -18.33 -10.99
N LYS A 166 15.27 -19.18 -11.49
CA LYS A 166 15.34 -20.59 -11.10
C LYS A 166 15.40 -20.73 -9.58
N LEU A 167 14.66 -21.69 -9.03
CA LEU A 167 14.62 -21.95 -7.59
C LEU A 167 16.02 -22.22 -6.99
N GLU A 168 16.94 -22.82 -7.75
CA GLU A 168 18.35 -23.03 -7.38
C GLU A 168 19.13 -21.72 -7.12
N ASN A 169 18.64 -20.59 -7.63
CA ASN A 169 19.26 -19.28 -7.46
C ASN A 169 18.63 -18.48 -6.31
N ARG A 170 17.62 -18.99 -5.59
CA ARG A 170 16.88 -18.22 -4.56
C ARG A 170 17.76 -17.65 -3.44
N GLU A 171 18.83 -18.35 -3.08
CA GLU A 171 19.79 -17.95 -2.05
C GLU A 171 20.85 -16.97 -2.57
N LYS A 172 20.98 -16.82 -3.89
CA LYS A 172 22.01 -15.98 -4.51
C LYS A 172 21.55 -14.53 -4.59
N VAL A 173 22.49 -13.60 -4.62
CA VAL A 173 22.17 -12.19 -4.93
C VAL A 173 21.58 -12.11 -6.34
N ARG A 174 20.56 -11.25 -6.52
CA ARG A 174 19.95 -11.00 -7.84
C ARG A 174 20.93 -10.22 -8.71
N ARG A 175 21.14 -10.67 -9.94
CA ARG A 175 22.07 -10.05 -10.90
C ARG A 175 21.27 -9.24 -11.92
N VAL A 176 20.84 -8.05 -11.49
CA VAL A 176 20.12 -7.08 -12.33
C VAL A 176 20.98 -5.83 -12.44
N ASP A 177 21.24 -5.37 -13.66
CA ASP A 177 22.04 -4.18 -13.88
C ASP A 177 21.28 -2.93 -13.40
N ARG A 178 21.88 -2.25 -12.43
CA ARG A 178 21.25 -1.11 -11.76
C ARG A 178 21.00 0.05 -12.73
N ASP A 179 21.96 0.36 -13.60
CA ASP A 179 21.89 1.58 -14.41
C ASP A 179 20.88 1.43 -15.55
N SER A 180 20.71 0.22 -16.10
CA SER A 180 19.62 -0.12 -17.03
C SER A 180 18.23 0.12 -16.41
N VAL A 181 18.05 -0.15 -15.11
CA VAL A 181 16.78 0.12 -14.42
C VAL A 181 16.52 1.62 -14.29
N PHE A 182 17.55 2.42 -14.00
CA PHE A 182 17.42 3.89 -13.98
C PHE A 182 17.14 4.47 -15.37
N GLU A 183 17.73 3.90 -16.42
CA GLU A 183 17.45 4.30 -17.80
C GLU A 183 16.02 3.94 -18.21
N MET A 184 15.60 2.71 -17.92
CA MET A 184 14.24 2.24 -18.10
C MET A 184 13.23 3.16 -17.39
N ASP A 185 13.46 3.47 -16.11
CA ASP A 185 12.57 4.35 -15.35
C ASP A 185 12.44 5.73 -16.01
N ARG A 186 13.56 6.36 -16.41
CA ARG A 186 13.53 7.65 -17.12
C ARG A 186 12.75 7.60 -18.44
N LYS A 187 12.82 6.48 -19.17
CA LYS A 187 12.20 6.32 -20.50
C LYS A 187 10.71 6.03 -20.43
N PHE A 188 10.26 5.30 -19.41
CA PHE A 188 8.89 4.80 -19.33
C PHE A 188 8.04 5.45 -18.23
N TYR A 189 8.63 6.25 -17.33
CA TYR A 189 7.86 7.01 -16.35
C TYR A 189 6.94 8.06 -17.02
N PRO A 190 5.67 8.21 -16.60
CA PRO A 190 4.99 7.51 -15.49
C PRO A 190 4.16 6.28 -15.91
N PHE A 191 4.30 5.77 -17.13
CA PHE A 191 3.60 4.57 -17.57
C PHE A 191 4.06 3.33 -16.79
N THR A 192 5.34 3.27 -16.45
CA THR A 192 5.85 2.47 -15.32
C THR A 192 6.24 3.40 -14.18
N TYR A 193 6.21 2.90 -12.95
CA TYR A 193 6.43 3.74 -11.77
C TYR A 193 6.90 2.88 -10.59
N ASP A 194 7.42 3.55 -9.56
CA ASP A 194 8.02 2.91 -8.38
C ASP A 194 9.10 1.89 -8.72
N ASN A 195 9.83 2.13 -9.82
CA ASN A 195 10.93 1.26 -10.19
C ASN A 195 12.20 1.56 -9.39
N VAL A 196 12.38 2.83 -8.99
CA VAL A 196 13.55 3.33 -8.27
C VAL A 196 13.17 4.34 -7.18
N ASP A 197 14.02 4.48 -6.17
CA ASP A 197 14.01 5.65 -5.28
C ASP A 197 15.05 6.67 -5.81
N PRO A 198 14.61 7.81 -6.39
CA PRO A 198 15.52 8.78 -6.97
C PRO A 198 16.40 9.49 -5.92
N PHE A 199 15.98 9.53 -4.65
CA PHE A 199 16.74 10.17 -3.59
C PHE A 199 17.81 9.26 -3.00
N LYS A 200 17.48 7.98 -2.79
CA LYS A 200 18.45 6.98 -2.31
C LYS A 200 19.30 6.41 -3.44
N LYS A 201 18.88 6.61 -4.68
CA LYS A 201 19.47 6.01 -5.88
C LYS A 201 19.51 4.47 -5.78
N THR A 202 18.44 3.87 -5.28
CA THR A 202 18.26 2.42 -5.17
C THR A 202 17.16 1.94 -6.12
N ILE A 203 17.30 0.70 -6.62
CA ILE A 203 16.23 0.03 -7.37
C ILE A 203 15.21 -0.57 -6.39
N LEU A 204 13.94 -0.56 -6.78
CA LEU A 204 12.81 -1.05 -5.99
C LEU A 204 12.14 -2.28 -6.61
N ILE A 205 12.39 -2.54 -7.89
CA ILE A 205 11.80 -3.66 -8.64
C ILE A 205 12.37 -5.04 -8.25
N THR A 206 13.47 -5.10 -7.51
CA THR A 206 14.09 -6.36 -7.08
C THR A 206 13.77 -6.64 -5.61
N PRO A 207 13.01 -7.70 -5.28
CA PRO A 207 12.74 -8.03 -3.89
C PRO A 207 14.01 -8.52 -3.18
N HIS A 208 14.02 -8.37 -1.86
CA HIS A 208 15.08 -8.90 -1.00
C HIS A 208 14.76 -10.32 -0.52
N GLY A 209 15.80 -11.11 -0.22
CA GLY A 209 15.65 -12.45 0.37
C GLY A 209 15.44 -13.56 -0.66
N LYS A 210 14.90 -14.68 -0.19
CA LYS A 210 14.80 -15.98 -0.89
C LYS A 210 13.59 -16.11 -1.83
N ASP A 211 12.91 -15.00 -2.10
CA ASP A 211 11.76 -14.94 -3.01
C ASP A 211 12.18 -15.39 -4.44
N PRO A 212 11.39 -16.22 -5.16
CA PRO A 212 11.68 -16.57 -6.55
C PRO A 212 11.52 -15.41 -7.55
N VAL A 213 10.87 -14.30 -7.17
CA VAL A 213 10.75 -13.12 -8.03
C VAL A 213 12.12 -12.48 -8.23
N LEU A 214 12.56 -12.36 -9.47
CA LEU A 214 13.79 -11.68 -9.86
C LEU A 214 13.56 -10.17 -9.98
N VAL A 215 12.55 -9.78 -10.76
CA VAL A 215 12.18 -8.39 -11.04
C VAL A 215 10.65 -8.28 -11.12
N GLY A 216 10.10 -7.20 -10.54
CA GLY A 216 8.69 -6.83 -10.67
C GLY A 216 8.52 -5.40 -11.18
N ILE A 217 7.94 -5.23 -12.38
CA ILE A 217 7.72 -3.92 -13.01
C ILE A 217 6.23 -3.61 -13.00
N ARG A 218 5.86 -2.49 -12.37
CA ARG A 218 4.47 -2.01 -12.34
C ARG A 218 4.23 -0.98 -13.42
N GLY A 219 3.00 -0.96 -13.94
CA GLY A 219 2.60 0.08 -14.87
C GLY A 219 1.11 0.12 -15.15
N ILE A 220 0.67 1.19 -15.79
CA ILE A 220 -0.73 1.42 -16.16
C ILE A 220 -1.05 1.01 -17.60
N ASP A 221 -0.02 0.62 -18.37
CA ASP A 221 -0.15 0.22 -19.78
C ASP A 221 0.60 -1.09 -20.03
N LYS A 222 -0.09 -2.07 -20.63
CA LYS A 222 0.45 -3.41 -20.92
C LYS A 222 1.68 -3.35 -21.82
N GLY A 223 1.64 -2.58 -22.91
CA GLY A 223 2.73 -2.49 -23.88
C GLY A 223 3.96 -1.81 -23.28
N LYS A 224 3.77 -0.73 -22.52
CA LYS A 224 4.85 -0.02 -21.84
C LYS A 224 5.52 -0.87 -20.76
N VAL A 225 4.77 -1.71 -20.03
CA VAL A 225 5.36 -2.64 -19.05
C VAL A 225 6.23 -3.70 -19.73
N LEU A 226 5.79 -4.26 -20.87
CA LEU A 226 6.57 -5.23 -21.64
C LEU A 226 7.85 -4.60 -22.21
N LEU A 227 7.74 -3.43 -22.83
CA LEU A 227 8.89 -2.69 -23.35
C LEU A 227 9.86 -2.29 -22.23
N ALA A 228 9.35 -1.88 -21.08
CA ALA A 228 10.16 -1.58 -19.92
C ALA A 228 10.99 -2.79 -19.48
N TYR A 229 10.37 -3.97 -19.41
CA TYR A 229 11.07 -5.22 -19.10
C TYR A 229 12.22 -5.51 -20.07
N GLU A 230 12.00 -5.35 -21.38
CA GLU A 230 13.03 -5.54 -22.41
C GLU A 230 14.21 -4.55 -22.29
N ASN A 231 14.02 -3.41 -21.62
CA ASN A 231 15.08 -2.41 -21.40
C ASN A 231 15.84 -2.63 -20.08
N VAL A 232 15.50 -3.67 -19.29
CA VAL A 232 16.25 -4.04 -18.09
C VAL A 232 17.28 -5.12 -18.43
N ILE A 233 18.55 -4.86 -18.15
CA ILE A 233 19.62 -5.85 -18.35
C ILE A 233 19.65 -6.80 -17.15
N ILE A 234 19.31 -8.06 -17.39
CA ILE A 234 19.31 -9.12 -16.38
C ILE A 234 20.48 -10.07 -16.67
N ASN A 235 21.45 -10.11 -15.76
CA ASN A 235 22.67 -10.90 -15.85
C ASN A 235 22.51 -12.30 -15.21
N GLU A 236 21.30 -12.85 -15.20
CA GLU A 236 21.00 -14.24 -14.81
C GLU A 236 19.83 -14.82 -15.62
N ASN A 237 19.72 -16.15 -15.62
CA ASN A 237 18.67 -16.83 -16.37
C ASN A 237 17.30 -16.57 -15.74
N VAL A 238 16.39 -16.03 -16.55
CA VAL A 238 14.97 -15.89 -16.24
C VAL A 238 14.29 -17.23 -16.54
N GLU A 239 13.63 -17.81 -15.54
CA GLU A 239 12.92 -19.09 -15.67
C GLU A 239 11.55 -18.91 -16.33
N MET A 240 10.80 -17.92 -15.87
CA MET A 240 9.50 -17.58 -16.43
C MET A 240 9.22 -16.09 -16.25
N ILE A 241 8.34 -15.57 -17.10
CA ILE A 241 7.75 -14.25 -16.96
C ILE A 241 6.24 -14.39 -16.91
N GLN A 242 5.58 -13.58 -16.10
CA GLN A 242 4.13 -13.52 -16.06
C GLN A 242 3.67 -12.08 -15.86
N LEU A 243 2.79 -11.63 -16.74
CA LEU A 243 2.08 -10.37 -16.58
C LEU A 243 0.78 -10.61 -15.82
N PHE A 244 0.56 -9.85 -14.75
CA PHE A 244 -0.67 -9.88 -13.96
C PHE A 244 -1.47 -8.60 -14.15
N LYS A 245 -2.80 -8.71 -14.13
CA LYS A 245 -3.67 -7.57 -13.77
C LYS A 245 -3.76 -7.51 -12.24
N THR A 246 -3.71 -6.33 -11.67
CA THR A 246 -3.64 -6.18 -10.20
C THR A 246 -4.40 -4.97 -9.70
N ASN A 247 -4.90 -5.05 -8.47
CA ASN A 247 -5.49 -3.91 -7.75
C ASN A 247 -4.42 -3.02 -7.08
N GLN A 248 -3.15 -3.20 -7.42
CA GLN A 248 -2.09 -2.35 -6.93
C GLN A 248 -2.25 -0.92 -7.44
N SER A 249 -1.85 0.04 -6.60
CA SER A 249 -1.89 1.46 -6.92
C SER A 249 -3.28 2.00 -7.28
N THR A 250 -4.34 1.48 -6.66
CA THR A 250 -5.73 1.95 -6.88
C THR A 250 -6.33 2.69 -5.69
N ASP A 251 -5.66 2.68 -4.52
CA ASP A 251 -6.20 3.14 -3.24
C ASP A 251 -7.49 2.40 -2.81
N ASP A 252 -7.84 1.25 -3.39
CA ASP A 252 -9.14 0.58 -3.14
C ASP A 252 -9.38 0.15 -1.68
N HIS A 253 -8.32 0.02 -0.89
CA HIS A 253 -8.39 -0.20 0.55
C HIS A 253 -8.88 1.01 1.32
N LEU A 254 -8.63 2.23 0.86
CA LEU A 254 -8.95 3.46 1.59
C LEU A 254 -10.45 3.77 1.52
N VAL A 255 -11.07 3.94 2.70
CA VAL A 255 -12.49 4.23 2.88
C VAL A 255 -12.68 5.47 3.77
N TRP A 256 -13.58 6.37 3.38
CA TRP A 256 -13.95 7.51 4.22
C TRP A 256 -14.63 7.05 5.51
N LYS A 257 -14.14 7.53 6.66
CA LYS A 257 -14.72 7.26 7.98
C LYS A 257 -14.68 8.50 8.88
N LYS A 258 -15.64 8.59 9.80
CA LYS A 258 -15.55 9.47 10.97
C LYS A 258 -14.63 8.85 12.00
N ILE A 259 -13.98 9.68 12.83
CA ILE A 259 -13.00 9.19 13.80
C ILE A 259 -13.60 8.17 14.78
N GLY A 260 -14.84 8.37 15.22
CA GLY A 260 -15.55 7.48 16.15
C GLY A 260 -15.84 6.09 15.58
N ASP A 261 -15.86 5.92 14.25
CA ASP A 261 -16.16 4.64 13.59
C ASP A 261 -14.90 3.81 13.28
N ILE A 262 -13.72 4.34 13.58
CA ILE A 262 -12.45 3.72 13.22
C ILE A 262 -12.16 2.52 14.13
N LYS A 263 -11.88 1.38 13.51
CA LYS A 263 -11.52 0.12 14.17
C LYS A 263 -10.10 -0.29 13.84
N LEU A 264 -9.54 -1.17 14.67
CA LEU A 264 -8.25 -1.80 14.41
C LEU A 264 -8.27 -2.51 13.04
N TYR A 265 -7.18 -2.35 12.28
CA TYR A 265 -6.96 -2.88 10.93
C TYR A 265 -7.72 -2.21 9.78
N ASP A 266 -8.54 -1.20 10.05
CA ASP A 266 -9.16 -0.40 8.99
C ASP A 266 -8.14 0.32 8.10
N ASN A 267 -8.55 0.67 6.88
CA ASN A 267 -7.81 1.56 6.00
C ASN A 267 -8.69 2.77 5.69
N VAL A 268 -8.28 3.95 6.15
CA VAL A 268 -9.20 5.09 6.29
C VAL A 268 -8.74 6.31 5.51
N ILE A 269 -9.72 7.12 5.11
CA ILE A 269 -9.59 8.53 4.76
C ILE A 269 -10.39 9.31 5.80
N VAL A 270 -9.73 10.24 6.49
CA VAL A 270 -10.33 10.98 7.60
C VAL A 270 -10.05 12.46 7.40
N LYS A 271 -11.10 13.27 7.49
CA LYS A 271 -11.01 14.73 7.54
C LYS A 271 -11.12 15.18 8.99
N GLY A 272 -10.18 15.98 9.47
CA GLY A 272 -10.19 16.49 10.84
C GLY A 272 -9.30 17.72 11.01
N LYS A 273 -9.35 18.30 12.21
CA LYS A 273 -8.47 19.40 12.62
C LYS A 273 -7.32 18.85 13.45
N VAL A 274 -6.11 19.36 13.24
CA VAL A 274 -4.95 19.04 14.08
C VAL A 274 -5.22 19.53 15.50
N ALA A 275 -5.30 18.61 16.45
CA ALA A 275 -5.67 18.89 17.84
C ALA A 275 -4.46 19.26 18.70
N SER A 276 -3.28 18.74 18.36
CA SER A 276 -2.05 18.93 19.15
C SER A 276 -0.83 19.18 18.26
N LYS A 277 0.20 19.80 18.85
CA LYS A 277 1.51 19.90 18.16
C LYS A 277 2.07 18.49 17.98
N TYR A 278 2.84 18.30 16.92
CA TYR A 278 3.52 17.03 16.74
C TYR A 278 4.51 16.77 17.88
N TRP A 279 4.76 15.49 18.16
CA TRP A 279 5.85 15.03 19.02
C TRP A 279 6.60 13.89 18.34
N GLU A 280 7.79 13.57 18.86
CA GLU A 280 8.64 12.52 18.31
C GLU A 280 8.92 11.45 19.36
N ARG A 281 8.93 10.19 18.92
CA ARG A 281 9.46 9.06 19.70
C ARG A 281 10.37 8.26 18.78
N GLY A 282 11.65 8.16 19.15
CA GLY A 282 12.69 7.68 18.23
C GLY A 282 12.77 8.56 16.99
N ARG A 283 12.57 7.97 15.81
CA ARG A 283 12.52 8.70 14.53
C ARG A 283 11.09 8.78 13.96
N HIS A 284 10.06 8.54 14.76
CA HIS A 284 8.67 8.59 14.32
C HIS A 284 8.04 9.93 14.73
N VAL A 285 7.23 10.51 13.85
CA VAL A 285 6.50 11.76 14.11
C VAL A 285 5.05 11.43 14.35
N PHE A 286 4.51 11.89 15.47
CA PHE A 286 3.13 11.69 15.88
C PHE A 286 2.44 13.03 16.06
N PHE A 287 1.14 13.06 15.83
CA PHE A 287 0.25 14.17 16.15
C PHE A 287 -1.15 13.61 16.33
N GLU A 288 -2.12 14.46 16.67
CA GLU A 288 -3.51 14.05 16.78
C GLU A 288 -4.40 14.92 15.92
N ILE A 289 -5.45 14.32 15.38
CA ILE A 289 -6.54 15.03 14.74
C ILE A 289 -7.85 14.75 15.47
N GLU A 290 -8.77 15.69 15.39
CA GLU A 290 -10.12 15.58 15.94
C GLU A 290 -11.18 16.01 14.92
N ASP A 291 -12.35 15.41 15.05
CA ASP A 291 -13.60 15.75 14.37
C ASP A 291 -14.73 15.79 15.42
N GLU A 292 -15.97 15.95 14.99
CA GLU A 292 -17.14 15.98 15.89
C GLU A 292 -17.40 14.67 16.66
N THR A 293 -16.81 13.56 16.22
CA THR A 293 -17.03 12.22 16.78
C THR A 293 -15.93 11.76 17.72
N GLY A 294 -14.74 12.36 17.65
CA GLY A 294 -13.66 12.02 18.55
C GLY A 294 -12.29 12.51 18.10
N LYS A 295 -11.26 11.90 18.69
CA LYS A 295 -9.86 12.26 18.49
C LYS A 295 -9.03 10.99 18.24
N ILE A 296 -8.10 11.05 17.29
CA ILE A 296 -7.24 9.91 16.94
C ILE A 296 -5.79 10.31 16.74
N ARG A 297 -4.88 9.41 17.12
CA ARG A 297 -3.44 9.56 16.87
C ARG A 297 -3.11 9.28 15.41
N VAL A 298 -2.22 10.07 14.85
CA VAL A 298 -1.72 9.92 13.49
C VAL A 298 -0.20 9.88 13.52
N ALA A 299 0.41 8.99 12.73
CA ALA A 299 1.85 8.78 12.72
C ALA A 299 2.44 8.74 11.32
N ALA A 300 3.58 9.43 11.16
CA ALA A 300 4.51 9.25 10.05
C ALA A 300 5.79 8.55 10.56
N PHE A 301 5.92 7.27 10.25
CA PHE A 301 7.02 6.43 10.75
C PHE A 301 8.35 6.74 10.05
N GLU A 302 9.47 6.37 10.68
CA GLU A 302 10.83 6.52 10.15
C GLU A 302 10.97 6.12 8.67
N PRO A 303 10.41 4.98 8.20
CA PRO A 303 10.56 4.55 6.82
C PRO A 303 10.01 5.54 5.79
N THR A 304 9.08 6.44 6.19
CA THR A 304 8.52 7.48 5.30
C THR A 304 9.51 8.63 5.00
N LYS A 305 10.71 8.62 5.61
CA LYS A 305 11.83 9.52 5.32
C LYS A 305 11.44 11.01 5.32
N LYS A 306 11.58 11.69 4.17
CA LYS A 306 11.34 13.14 4.00
C LYS A 306 9.87 13.52 4.17
N PHE A 307 8.94 12.58 4.01
CA PHE A 307 7.52 12.82 4.21
C PHE A 307 7.21 13.40 5.60
N ARG A 308 7.92 12.91 6.63
CA ARG A 308 7.83 13.44 8.01
C ARG A 308 8.11 14.94 8.11
N ASN A 309 8.92 15.51 7.21
CA ASN A 309 9.23 16.94 7.24
C ASN A 309 7.99 17.78 6.93
N TYR A 310 7.06 17.30 6.10
CA TYR A 310 5.80 18.02 5.85
C TYR A 310 4.86 17.92 7.05
N VAL A 311 4.80 16.74 7.71
CA VAL A 311 3.99 16.54 8.93
C VAL A 311 4.44 17.47 10.06
N ARG A 312 5.75 17.68 10.24
CA ARG A 312 6.30 18.63 11.24
C ARG A 312 5.86 20.08 11.05
N LYS A 313 5.38 20.43 9.86
CA LYS A 313 4.95 21.80 9.54
C LYS A 313 3.48 22.06 9.88
N LEU A 314 2.73 21.04 10.28
CA LEU A 314 1.36 21.17 10.76
C LEU A 314 1.33 21.89 12.11
N LEU A 315 0.31 22.72 12.31
CA LEU A 315 0.01 23.43 13.54
C LEU A 315 -1.39 23.06 14.05
N PRO A 316 -1.61 23.11 15.38
CA PRO A 316 -2.95 22.97 15.93
C PRO A 316 -3.95 23.92 15.26
N GLY A 317 -5.11 23.38 14.89
CA GLY A 317 -6.17 24.06 14.17
C GLY A 317 -6.10 23.96 12.64
N ASP A 318 -4.99 23.46 12.06
CA ASP A 318 -4.94 23.13 10.63
C ASP A 318 -5.99 22.06 10.30
N GLU A 319 -6.74 22.25 9.22
CA GLU A 319 -7.70 21.27 8.70
C GLU A 319 -7.01 20.41 7.65
N VAL A 320 -7.03 19.09 7.86
CA VAL A 320 -6.31 18.12 7.05
C VAL A 320 -7.22 16.95 6.68
N ILE A 321 -6.96 16.35 5.52
CA ILE A 321 -7.37 14.98 5.21
C ILE A 321 -6.14 14.09 5.39
N VAL A 322 -6.26 13.04 6.19
CA VAL A 322 -5.23 12.01 6.34
C VAL A 322 -5.73 10.71 5.77
N ALA A 323 -4.84 9.92 5.18
CA ALA A 323 -5.16 8.57 4.74
C ALA A 323 -4.08 7.57 5.11
N GLY A 324 -4.51 6.38 5.52
CA GLY A 324 -3.60 5.33 5.93
C GLY A 324 -4.27 4.16 6.62
N GLY A 325 -3.45 3.18 6.98
CA GLY A 325 -3.87 1.98 7.70
C GLY A 325 -3.86 2.18 9.20
N VAL A 326 -4.84 1.61 9.90
CA VAL A 326 -5.05 1.77 11.33
C VAL A 326 -4.43 0.60 12.07
N LYS A 327 -3.53 0.90 13.00
CA LYS A 327 -2.85 -0.08 13.85
C LYS A 327 -2.76 0.42 15.28
N GLU A 328 -2.65 -0.51 16.21
CA GLU A 328 -2.36 -0.20 17.59
C GLU A 328 -0.86 -0.09 17.80
N HIS A 329 -0.43 0.98 18.46
CA HIS A 329 0.94 1.15 18.94
C HIS A 329 0.88 1.57 20.39
N GLU A 330 1.46 0.76 21.27
CA GLU A 330 1.52 1.04 22.72
C GLU A 330 0.14 1.22 23.36
N GLY A 331 -0.83 0.39 22.98
CA GLY A 331 -2.20 0.52 23.49
C GLY A 331 -3.05 1.58 22.79
N VAL A 332 -2.48 2.32 21.82
CA VAL A 332 -3.15 3.47 21.19
C VAL A 332 -3.42 3.23 19.71
N LEU A 333 -4.70 3.32 19.34
CA LEU A 333 -5.13 3.27 17.95
C LEU A 333 -4.55 4.45 17.16
N THR A 334 -3.85 4.16 16.08
CA THR A 334 -3.07 5.13 15.32
C THR A 334 -3.24 4.93 13.82
N ILE A 335 -3.46 6.02 13.09
CA ILE A 335 -3.43 6.03 11.62
C ILE A 335 -1.97 6.12 11.15
N ASN A 336 -1.49 5.09 10.47
CA ASN A 336 -0.18 5.07 9.83
C ASN A 336 -0.29 5.75 8.45
N LEU A 337 0.21 6.98 8.34
CA LEU A 337 0.06 7.81 7.14
C LEU A 337 0.67 7.18 5.88
N GLU A 338 -0.14 7.16 4.82
CA GLU A 338 0.27 6.92 3.44
C GLU A 338 0.27 8.23 2.64
N LYS A 339 -0.72 9.09 2.90
CA LYS A 339 -0.88 10.41 2.27
C LYS A 339 -1.56 11.38 3.24
N PHE A 340 -1.37 12.68 3.04
CA PHE A 340 -2.21 13.70 3.66
C PHE A 340 -2.37 14.93 2.77
N TYR A 341 -3.47 15.66 2.97
CA TYR A 341 -3.79 16.89 2.28
C TYR A 341 -4.17 17.98 3.28
N PRO A 342 -3.32 19.03 3.46
CA PRO A 342 -3.70 20.21 4.22
C PRO A 342 -4.69 21.08 3.44
N ILE A 343 -5.95 21.06 3.86
CA ILE A 343 -7.04 21.82 3.23
C ILE A 343 -6.97 23.30 3.64
N LYS A 344 -6.86 23.55 4.95
CA LYS A 344 -6.88 24.90 5.53
C LYS A 344 -5.79 25.02 6.57
N LEU A 345 -4.94 26.03 6.40
CA LEU A 345 -3.84 26.30 7.32
C LEU A 345 -4.15 27.50 8.19
N VAL A 346 -3.94 27.36 9.50
CA VAL A 346 -4.03 28.49 10.43
C VAL A 346 -2.83 29.42 10.24
N PRO A 347 -2.97 30.74 10.49
CA PRO A 347 -1.85 31.67 10.42
C PRO A 347 -0.75 31.27 11.43
N LYS A 348 0.50 31.21 10.98
CA LYS A 348 1.64 31.11 11.90
C LYS A 348 1.93 32.50 12.43
N VAL A 349 1.77 32.71 13.73
CA VAL A 349 1.99 34.01 14.39
C VAL A 349 3.19 33.92 15.31
N GLU A 350 4.15 34.83 15.14
CA GLU A 350 5.24 35.05 16.10
C GLU A 350 5.04 36.37 16.82
N TYR A 351 5.24 36.37 18.13
CA TYR A 351 5.17 37.56 18.95
C TYR A 351 6.56 38.20 19.06
N ARG A 352 6.73 39.36 18.42
CA ARG A 352 8.01 40.10 18.39
C ARG A 352 7.93 41.34 19.25
N LYS A 353 9.07 41.73 19.83
CA LYS A 353 9.17 43.02 20.51
C LYS A 353 9.09 44.14 19.48
N PRO A 354 8.36 45.24 19.76
CA PRO A 354 8.34 46.40 18.88
C PRO A 354 9.74 47.00 18.71
N LYS A 355 9.93 47.77 17.65
CA LYS A 355 11.05 48.71 17.56
C LYS A 355 10.81 49.88 18.51
N CYS A 356 11.88 50.49 19.00
CA CYS A 356 11.76 51.64 19.90
C CYS A 356 11.04 52.80 19.18
N PRO A 357 9.95 53.35 19.74
CA PRO A 357 9.19 54.42 19.09
C PRO A 357 9.97 55.74 19.02
N LYS A 358 11.00 55.93 19.85
CA LYS A 358 11.84 57.15 19.84
C LYS A 358 13.00 57.11 18.82
N CYS A 359 13.60 55.95 18.58
CA CYS A 359 14.86 55.88 17.80
C CYS A 359 14.98 54.67 16.87
N GLY A 360 13.94 53.84 16.75
CA GLY A 360 13.93 52.62 15.94
C GLY A 360 14.80 51.47 16.47
N GLY A 361 15.54 51.66 17.57
CA GLY A 361 16.44 50.66 18.14
C GLY A 361 15.73 49.41 18.69
N THR A 362 16.47 48.31 18.82
CA THR A 362 15.95 47.04 19.35
C THR A 362 15.62 47.14 20.85
N MET A 363 14.44 46.66 21.24
CA MET A 363 13.98 46.60 22.63
C MET A 363 14.45 45.31 23.34
N LYS A 364 14.93 45.41 24.59
CA LYS A 364 15.24 44.27 25.48
C LYS A 364 14.17 44.16 26.58
N SER A 365 13.90 42.93 27.03
CA SER A 365 13.02 42.71 28.19
C SER A 365 13.81 42.96 29.47
N LYS A 366 13.20 43.66 30.43
CA LYS A 366 13.73 43.91 31.76
C LYS A 366 12.64 43.57 32.78
N GLY A 367 12.31 42.28 32.88
CA GLY A 367 11.21 41.80 33.72
C GLY A 367 9.85 42.16 33.13
N ASP A 368 9.24 43.18 33.71
CA ASP A 368 7.90 43.74 33.51
C ASP A 368 7.82 44.84 32.44
N TYR A 369 8.96 45.41 32.01
CA TYR A 369 9.02 46.43 30.95
C TYR A 369 10.01 46.09 29.82
N LEU A 370 9.91 46.83 28.72
CA LEU A 370 10.89 46.84 27.63
C LEU A 370 11.78 48.09 27.70
N LYS A 371 13.09 47.92 27.53
CA LYS A 371 14.07 49.03 27.46
C LYS A 371 14.80 49.02 26.11
N CYS A 372 14.88 50.17 25.45
CA CYS A 372 15.66 50.32 24.23
C CYS A 372 17.16 50.16 24.53
N LYS A 373 17.87 49.34 23.74
CA LYS A 373 19.34 49.20 23.86
C LYS A 373 20.10 50.48 23.51
N ARG A 374 19.54 51.33 22.63
CA ARG A 374 20.23 52.49 22.04
C ARG A 374 20.03 53.78 22.85
N CYS A 375 18.78 54.16 23.13
CA CYS A 375 18.47 55.42 23.82
C CYS A 375 17.91 55.25 25.23
N GLY A 376 17.81 54.01 25.74
CA GLY A 376 17.33 53.74 27.10
C GLY A 376 15.83 53.93 27.34
N TYR A 377 15.04 54.36 26.34
CA TYR A 377 13.58 54.50 26.42
C TYR A 377 12.91 53.25 27.00
N LYS A 378 12.00 53.44 27.95
CA LYS A 378 11.25 52.38 28.62
C LYS A 378 9.79 52.41 28.17
N MET A 379 9.17 51.25 28.04
CA MET A 379 7.73 51.12 27.76
C MET A 379 7.18 49.82 28.36
N PRO A 380 5.84 49.69 28.51
CA PRO A 380 5.21 48.44 28.95
C PRO A 380 5.63 47.24 28.09
N LYS A 381 5.62 46.04 28.69
CA LYS A 381 5.96 44.81 27.98
C LYS A 381 4.85 44.39 27.03
N VAL A 382 4.91 44.92 25.82
CA VAL A 382 4.02 44.55 24.72
C VAL A 382 4.77 43.70 23.69
N LEU A 383 4.08 42.71 23.13
CA LEU A 383 4.56 41.98 21.96
C LEU A 383 3.59 42.19 20.81
N ILE A 384 4.12 42.44 19.62
CA ILE A 384 3.34 42.62 18.40
C ILE A 384 3.23 41.25 17.71
N PRO A 385 2.02 40.79 17.34
CA PRO A 385 1.85 39.59 16.53
C PRO A 385 2.31 39.86 15.09
N VAL A 386 3.21 39.04 14.58
CA VAL A 386 3.67 39.07 13.20
C VAL A 386 3.25 37.77 12.53
N LYS A 387 2.42 37.88 11.48
CA LYS A 387 2.05 36.74 10.65
C LYS A 387 3.24 36.33 9.79
N LEU A 388 3.62 35.07 9.86
CA LEU A 388 4.64 34.47 9.04
C LEU A 388 4.02 33.62 7.93
N PRO A 389 4.68 33.54 6.75
CA PRO A 389 4.26 32.61 5.72
C PRO A 389 4.34 31.17 6.24
N ARG A 390 3.38 30.33 5.83
CA ARG A 390 3.42 28.89 6.07
C ARG A 390 4.31 28.25 5.02
N ASP A 391 5.24 27.41 5.45
CA ASP A 391 6.10 26.60 4.58
C ASP A 391 5.40 25.27 4.18
N LEU A 392 4.09 25.32 3.95
CA LEU A 392 3.28 24.16 3.60
C LEU A 392 2.24 24.60 2.57
N GLU A 393 2.20 23.89 1.44
CA GLU A 393 1.31 24.17 0.32
C GLU A 393 0.02 23.36 0.45
N ARG A 394 -1.06 23.85 -0.15
CA ARG A 394 -2.33 23.13 -0.23
C ARG A 394 -2.30 22.14 -1.40
N LYS A 395 -1.65 21.00 -1.18
CA LYS A 395 -1.59 19.88 -2.14
C LYS A 395 -1.53 18.56 -1.39
N ILE A 396 -1.78 17.45 -2.09
CA ILE A 396 -1.60 16.12 -1.49
C ILE A 396 -0.10 15.84 -1.36
N TYR A 397 0.31 15.39 -0.18
CA TYR A 397 1.64 14.87 0.09
C TYR A 397 1.55 13.35 0.21
N GLU A 398 2.47 12.63 -0.42
CA GLU A 398 2.56 11.17 -0.34
C GLU A 398 3.93 10.71 0.18
N VAL A 399 3.96 9.48 0.69
CA VAL A 399 5.21 8.81 1.05
C VAL A 399 6.10 8.57 -0.18
N PRO A 400 7.44 8.52 0.00
CA PRO A 400 8.35 8.19 -1.10
C PRO A 400 8.09 6.77 -1.64
N PRO A 401 8.51 6.47 -2.89
CA PRO A 401 8.35 5.16 -3.52
C PRO A 401 8.72 3.97 -2.63
N ASP A 402 9.87 4.03 -1.96
CA ASP A 402 10.40 2.96 -1.10
C ASP A 402 9.58 2.70 0.19
N ALA A 403 8.70 3.63 0.56
CA ALA A 403 7.78 3.49 1.69
C ALA A 403 6.32 3.28 1.25
N ARG A 404 6.06 3.23 -0.06
CA ARG A 404 4.72 3.10 -0.60
C ARG A 404 4.22 1.67 -0.43
N LYS A 405 2.98 1.54 0.06
CA LYS A 405 2.33 0.22 0.13
C LYS A 405 1.83 -0.16 -1.27
N HIS A 406 1.71 -1.46 -1.53
CA HIS A 406 1.27 -2.01 -2.81
C HIS A 406 -0.04 -1.38 -3.35
N LEU A 407 -1.02 -1.14 -2.47
CA LEU A 407 -2.32 -0.59 -2.87
C LEU A 407 -2.34 0.93 -3.00
N SER A 408 -1.37 1.64 -2.39
CA SER A 408 -1.35 3.11 -2.40
C SER A 408 -1.08 3.62 -3.82
N ARG A 409 -2.00 4.42 -4.36
CA ARG A 409 -1.90 5.00 -5.71
C ARG A 409 -0.88 6.15 -5.73
N PRO A 410 0.20 6.11 -6.51
CA PRO A 410 1.12 7.23 -6.64
C PRO A 410 0.44 8.49 -7.18
N LEU A 411 0.82 9.67 -6.68
CA LEU A 411 0.28 10.96 -7.13
C LEU A 411 0.63 11.31 -8.59
N VAL A 412 1.63 10.65 -9.18
CA VAL A 412 1.95 10.85 -10.59
C VAL A 412 0.92 10.21 -11.52
N LEU A 413 0.16 9.23 -11.03
CA LEU A 413 -0.82 8.55 -11.88
C LEU A 413 -2.07 9.42 -12.05
N PRO A 414 -2.72 9.40 -13.23
CA PRO A 414 -3.96 10.13 -13.44
C PRO A 414 -5.01 9.79 -12.37
N LYS A 415 -5.86 10.75 -11.98
CA LYS A 415 -6.96 10.52 -11.02
C LYS A 415 -6.51 10.06 -9.62
N SER A 416 -5.24 10.27 -9.25
CA SER A 416 -4.73 9.92 -7.91
C SER A 416 -5.33 10.74 -6.78
N GLU A 417 -5.93 11.89 -7.11
CA GLU A 417 -6.53 12.81 -6.15
C GLU A 417 -8.03 12.56 -5.92
N ASP A 418 -8.71 11.84 -6.83
CA ASP A 418 -10.16 11.65 -6.85
C ASP A 418 -10.70 11.13 -5.51
N LYS A 419 -9.98 10.19 -4.87
CA LYS A 419 -10.37 9.65 -3.55
C LYS A 419 -10.35 10.68 -2.42
N PHE A 420 -9.51 11.70 -2.54
CA PHE A 420 -9.29 12.73 -1.52
C PHE A 420 -10.15 13.97 -1.76
N ILE A 421 -10.58 14.21 -3.00
CA ILE A 421 -11.41 15.35 -3.36
C ILE A 421 -12.90 15.07 -3.06
N GLY A 422 -13.28 13.79 -2.90
CA GLY A 422 -14.68 13.39 -2.70
C GLY A 422 -15.54 13.71 -3.93
N PRO A 423 -16.80 13.23 -4.00
CA PRO A 423 -17.76 13.88 -4.87
C PRO A 423 -17.94 15.30 -4.35
N LEU A 424 -17.55 16.30 -5.13
CA LEU A 424 -17.87 17.70 -4.87
C LEU A 424 -19.38 17.90 -4.73
#